data_AF-A0A257JHH7-F1
#
_entry.id   AF-A0A257JHH7-F1
#
_cell.length_a   1.000
_cell.length_b   1.000
_cell.length_c   1.000
_cell.angle_alpha   90.00
_cell.angle_beta   90.00
_cell.angle_gamma   90.00
#
_symmetry.space_group_name_H-M   'P 1'
#
loop_
_entity.id
_entity.type
_entity.pdbx_description
1 polymer ?
#
loop_
_entity_poly.entity_id
_entity_poly.type
_entity_poly.pdbx_seq_one_letter_code
_entity_poly.pdbx_strand_id
1 'polypeptide(L)'
;MLLLGMDWRDGVPPRDFVGFGIQYREPGGTRFYDLKNRLGFLDKDGKVDKTQLSTMRSPIQKFRWVHFPRNADLDGLFTYRVTPVFMDQKGDLSYGLSQEADIRLMSETHPGQMNVAFTRGFVSSQ
;
A
#
# COMPACT_ATOMS: atom_id res chain seq x y z
N MET A 1 5.28 -3.53 -11.43
CA MET A 1 4.03 -3.67 -10.65
C MET A 1 4.26 -4.73 -9.59
N LEU A 2 3.66 -4.60 -8.41
CA LEU A 2 3.66 -5.65 -7.39
C LEU A 2 2.32 -5.76 -6.68
N LEU A 3 2.10 -6.88 -6.01
CA LEU A 3 0.96 -7.12 -5.12
C LEU A 3 1.48 -7.26 -3.67
N LEU A 4 0.97 -6.41 -2.78
CA LEU A 4 1.12 -6.58 -1.34
C LEU A 4 -0.07 -7.37 -0.81
N GLY A 5 0.22 -8.47 -0.11
CA GLY A 5 -0.73 -9.17 0.73
C GLY A 5 -0.48 -8.78 2.18
N MET A 6 -1.51 -8.28 2.86
CA MET A 6 -1.50 -8.02 4.28
C MET A 6 -2.50 -8.97 4.93
N ASP A 7 -2.14 -9.52 6.08
CA ASP A 7 -3.00 -10.36 6.90
C ASP A 7 -3.01 -9.84 8.34
N TRP A 8 -4.08 -10.19 9.07
CA TRP A 8 -4.12 -9.99 10.51
C TRP A 8 -3.66 -11.29 11.16
N ARG A 9 -2.60 -11.22 11.97
CA ARG A 9 -1.89 -12.40 12.46
C ARG A 9 -2.79 -13.37 13.22
N ASP A 10 -3.61 -12.83 14.13
CA ASP A 10 -4.37 -13.65 15.08
C ASP A 10 -5.82 -13.16 15.18
N GLY A 11 -6.76 -14.04 14.83
CA GLY A 11 -8.18 -13.82 15.02
C GLY A 11 -8.76 -12.67 14.18
N VAL A 12 -9.65 -11.89 14.80
CA VAL A 12 -10.37 -10.78 14.15
C VAL A 12 -9.70 -9.46 14.58
N PRO A 13 -9.40 -8.54 13.64
CA PRO A 13 -8.89 -7.23 13.99
C PRO A 13 -9.86 -6.48 14.92
N PRO A 14 -9.36 -5.62 15.82
CA PRO A 14 -10.21 -4.87 16.74
C PRO A 14 -11.13 -3.91 16.00
N ARG A 15 -12.22 -3.46 16.64
CA ARG A 15 -13.28 -2.68 15.98
C ARG A 15 -12.83 -1.28 15.55
N ASP A 16 -11.76 -0.77 16.15
CA ASP A 16 -11.14 0.50 15.83
C ASP A 16 -10.10 0.37 14.69
N PHE A 17 -9.80 -0.84 14.20
CA PHE A 17 -8.96 -1.02 13.03
C PHE A 17 -9.65 -0.50 11.76
N VAL A 18 -9.01 0.47 11.10
CA VAL A 18 -9.58 1.15 9.92
C VAL A 18 -8.82 0.88 8.62
N GLY A 19 -7.76 0.07 8.66
CA GLY A 19 -7.02 -0.40 7.49
C GLY A 19 -5.51 -0.27 7.63
N PHE A 20 -4.82 -0.27 6.50
CA PHE A 20 -3.36 -0.25 6.47
C PHE A 20 -2.81 1.03 5.82
N GLY A 21 -1.88 1.67 6.51
CA GLY A 21 -0.98 2.67 5.93
C GLY A 21 0.17 1.96 5.25
N ILE A 22 0.51 2.37 4.03
CA ILE A 22 1.57 1.75 3.25
C ILE A 22 2.56 2.82 2.82
N GLN A 23 3.82 2.60 3.12
CA GLN A 23 4.92 3.40 2.65
C GLN A 23 5.91 2.54 1.87
N TYR A 24 6.68 3.14 0.98
CA TYR A 24 7.75 2.44 0.27
C TYR A 24 9.02 3.28 0.18
N ARG A 25 10.16 2.62 0.08
CA ARG A 25 11.47 3.23 -0.14
C ARG A 25 12.10 2.56 -1.35
N GLU A 26 12.61 3.39 -2.26
CA GLU A 26 13.27 2.94 -3.47
C GLU A 26 14.67 2.36 -3.16
N PRO A 27 15.23 1.52 -4.04
CA PRO A 27 16.58 1.00 -3.88
C PRO A 27 17.60 2.13 -3.66
N GLY A 28 18.45 1.99 -2.63
CA GLY A 28 19.43 3.01 -2.25
C GLY A 28 18.86 4.30 -1.65
N GLY A 29 17.53 4.44 -1.57
CA GLY A 29 16.88 5.57 -0.93
C GLY A 29 17.01 5.55 0.59
N THR A 30 16.90 6.71 1.21
CA THR A 30 16.95 6.87 2.68
C THR A 30 15.59 7.19 3.30
N ARG A 31 14.60 7.55 2.48
CA ARG A 31 13.29 8.03 2.92
C ARG A 31 12.16 7.11 2.44
N PHE A 32 11.15 6.94 3.30
CA PHE A 32 9.86 6.34 2.94
C PHE A 32 8.89 7.38 2.36
N TYR A 33 8.20 6.96 1.30
CA TYR A 33 7.14 7.70 0.63
C TYR A 33 5.79 7.03 0.90
N ASP A 34 4.82 7.82 1.32
CA ASP A 34 3.45 7.33 1.51
C ASP A 34 2.83 6.96 0.16
N LEU A 35 2.23 5.76 0.10
CA LEU A 35 1.34 5.44 -1.01
C LEU A 35 0.10 6.32 -0.95
N LYS A 36 -0.47 6.57 -2.12
CA LYS A 36 -1.72 7.32 -2.25
C LYS A 36 -2.91 6.38 -2.45
N ASN A 37 -3.94 6.55 -1.63
CA ASN A 37 -5.27 6.02 -1.86
C ASN A 37 -5.97 6.85 -2.94
N ARG A 38 -6.79 6.21 -3.78
CA ARG A 38 -7.61 6.89 -4.79
C ARG A 38 -8.97 7.31 -4.23
N LEU A 39 -9.38 6.71 -3.12
CA LEU A 39 -10.53 7.13 -2.34
C LEU A 39 -10.06 8.27 -1.42
N GLY A 40 -10.39 9.50 -1.78
CA GLY A 40 -10.27 10.65 -0.90
C GLY A 40 -11.66 11.08 -0.44
N PHE A 41 -11.84 11.31 0.85
CA PHE A 41 -13.07 11.91 1.36
C PHE A 41 -13.13 13.38 0.92
N LEU A 42 -14.35 13.87 0.68
CA LEU A 42 -14.55 15.29 0.40
C LEU A 42 -14.35 16.08 1.68
N ASP A 43 -13.70 17.22 1.58
CA ASP A 43 -13.69 18.22 2.64
C ASP A 43 -15.08 18.88 2.79
N LYS A 44 -15.22 19.72 3.81
CA LYS A 44 -16.44 20.50 4.08
C LYS A 44 -16.89 21.37 2.90
N ASP A 45 -15.99 21.66 1.96
CA ASP A 45 -16.24 22.50 0.78
C ASP A 45 -16.45 21.64 -0.49
N GLY A 46 -16.60 20.32 -0.33
CA GLY A 46 -16.88 19.36 -1.40
C GLY A 46 -15.69 19.02 -2.30
N LYS A 47 -14.45 19.33 -1.88
CA LYS A 47 -13.24 19.07 -2.66
C LYS A 47 -12.47 17.86 -2.11
N VAL A 48 -11.81 17.13 -3.00
CA VAL A 48 -10.88 16.07 -2.57
C VAL A 48 -9.62 16.74 -2.02
N ASP A 49 -9.40 16.60 -0.71
CA ASP A 49 -8.16 17.04 -0.08
C ASP A 49 -7.01 16.12 -0.51
N LYS A 50 -6.13 16.63 -1.37
CA LYS A 50 -4.97 15.89 -1.89
C LYS A 50 -3.99 15.48 -0.79
N THR A 51 -3.99 16.17 0.35
CA THR A 51 -3.17 15.80 1.53
C THR A 51 -3.76 14.61 2.28
N GLN A 52 -5.06 14.34 2.13
CA GLN A 52 -5.72 13.16 2.70
C GLN A 52 -5.54 11.90 1.86
N LEU A 53 -5.06 12.01 0.62
CA LEU A 53 -4.84 10.83 -0.22
C LEU A 53 -3.69 9.94 0.30
N SER A 54 -2.82 10.41 1.20
CA SER A 54 -1.83 9.53 1.83
C SER A 54 -2.54 8.37 2.53
N THR A 55 -2.08 7.14 2.31
CA THR A 55 -2.60 5.96 3.01
C THR A 55 -2.36 6.00 4.51
N MET A 56 -1.47 6.88 5.00
CA MET A 56 -1.33 7.13 6.43
C MET A 56 -2.53 7.89 7.00
N ARG A 57 -3.27 8.65 6.16
CA ARG A 57 -4.49 9.39 6.56
C ARG A 57 -5.78 8.80 6.00
N SER A 58 -5.69 8.09 4.87
CA SER A 58 -6.79 7.34 4.24
C SER A 58 -6.39 5.87 4.07
N PRO A 59 -6.41 5.07 5.14
CA PRO A 59 -5.89 3.70 5.15
C PRO A 59 -6.57 2.79 4.12
N ILE A 60 -5.80 1.83 3.59
CA ILE A 60 -6.32 0.84 2.65
C ILE A 60 -7.14 -0.21 3.41
N GLN A 61 -8.46 -0.23 3.17
CA GLN A 61 -9.40 -1.22 3.72
C GLN A 61 -9.46 -2.51 2.89
N LYS A 62 -8.30 -2.94 2.37
CA LYS A 62 -8.16 -4.17 1.59
C LYS A 62 -6.91 -4.90 2.07
N PHE A 63 -7.02 -6.22 2.18
CA PHE A 63 -5.90 -7.11 2.52
C PHE A 63 -4.97 -7.38 1.33
N ARG A 64 -5.32 -6.88 0.14
CA ARG A 64 -4.53 -7.02 -1.09
C ARG A 64 -4.49 -5.69 -1.81
N TRP A 65 -3.29 -5.21 -2.11
CA TRP A 65 -3.08 -3.92 -2.78
C TRP A 65 -2.02 -4.02 -3.87
N VAL A 66 -2.32 -3.47 -5.04
CA VAL A 66 -1.39 -3.44 -6.17
C VAL A 66 -0.73 -2.07 -6.25
N HIS A 67 0.60 -2.03 -6.20
CA HIS A 67 1.37 -0.80 -6.35
C HIS A 67 2.14 -0.77 -7.69
N PHE A 68 2.20 0.42 -8.29
CA PHE A 68 2.95 0.74 -9.50
C PHE A 68 3.96 1.85 -9.17
N PRO A 69 5.16 1.50 -8.70
CA PRO A 69 6.21 2.49 -8.43
C PRO A 69 6.53 3.28 -9.69
N ARG A 70 6.84 4.57 -9.50
CA ARG A 70 7.20 5.45 -10.61
C ARG A 70 8.50 5.02 -11.28
N ASN A 71 9.49 4.64 -10.48
CA ASN A 71 10.82 4.24 -10.92
C ASN A 71 10.99 2.71 -10.80
N ALA A 72 10.03 1.94 -11.33
CA ALA A 72 9.97 0.48 -11.13
C ALA A 72 11.12 -0.30 -11.81
N ASP A 73 11.91 0.37 -12.65
CA ASP A 73 13.07 -0.12 -13.39
C ASP A 73 14.39 0.01 -12.60
N LEU A 74 14.39 0.66 -11.44
CA LEU A 74 15.57 0.73 -10.57
C LEU A 74 15.99 -0.67 -10.10
N ASP A 75 17.28 -0.96 -10.25
CA ASP A 75 17.85 -2.20 -9.73
C ASP A 75 17.96 -2.17 -8.19
N GLY A 76 17.68 -3.31 -7.57
CA GLY A 76 17.71 -3.49 -6.12
C GLY A 76 16.34 -3.69 -5.47
N LEU A 77 16.32 -3.60 -4.14
CA LEU A 77 15.16 -3.90 -3.31
C LEU A 77 14.34 -2.64 -3.02
N PHE A 78 13.04 -2.71 -3.30
CA PHE A 78 12.08 -1.76 -2.77
C PHE A 78 11.63 -2.25 -1.41
N THR A 79 11.87 -1.47 -0.37
CA THR A 79 11.39 -1.78 0.98
C THR A 79 9.99 -1.21 1.15
N TYR A 80 9.01 -2.06 1.44
CA TYR A 80 7.66 -1.63 1.80
C TYR A 80 7.46 -1.71 3.29
N ARG A 81 6.86 -0.68 3.87
CA ARG A 81 6.45 -0.64 5.26
C ARG A 81 4.93 -0.60 5.32
N VAL A 82 4.35 -1.58 6.01
CA VAL A 82 2.91 -1.68 6.24
C VAL A 82 2.65 -1.44 7.71
N THR A 83 1.77 -0.50 8.01
CA THR A 83 1.42 -0.11 9.38
C THR A 83 -0.09 -0.26 9.56
N PRO A 84 -0.57 -1.05 10.55
CA PRO A 84 -2.00 -1.06 10.88
C PRO A 84 -2.39 0.30 11.47
N VAL A 85 -3.53 0.82 11.01
CA VAL A 85 -4.06 2.12 11.43
C VAL A 85 -5.37 1.92 12.16
N PHE A 86 -5.52 2.63 13.27
CA PHE A 86 -6.72 2.61 14.10
C PHE A 86 -7.32 4.00 14.19
N MET A 87 -8.63 4.08 14.46
CA MET A 87 -9.35 5.33 14.65
C MET A 87 -10.18 5.25 15.91
N ASP A 88 -10.02 6.23 16.79
CA ASP A 88 -10.82 6.32 18.02
C ASP A 88 -12.22 6.91 17.74
N GLN A 89 -13.04 7.01 18.79
CA GLN A 89 -14.40 7.55 18.70
C GLN A 89 -14.46 9.05 18.33
N LYS A 90 -13.36 9.78 18.48
CA LYS A 90 -13.23 11.19 18.12
C LYS A 90 -12.76 11.38 16.67
N GLY A 91 -12.36 10.29 16.01
CA GLY A 91 -11.83 10.30 14.66
C GLY A 91 -10.30 10.46 14.60
N ASP A 92 -9.61 10.37 15.73
CA ASP A 92 -8.16 10.50 15.79
C ASP A 92 -7.49 9.20 15.36
N LEU A 93 -6.51 9.32 14.46
CA LEU A 93 -5.76 8.18 13.93
C LEU A 93 -4.57 7.81 14.84
N SER A 94 -4.38 6.52 15.06
CA SER A 94 -3.20 5.95 15.70
C SER A 94 -2.59 4.82 14.89
N TYR A 95 -1.31 4.53 15.15
CA TYR A 95 -0.50 3.62 14.33
C TYR A 95 0.06 2.50 15.20
N GLY A 96 -0.17 1.26 14.79
CA GLY A 96 0.39 0.09 15.45
C GLY A 96 1.81 -0.23 14.99
N LEU A 97 2.28 -1.43 15.33
CA LEU A 97 3.60 -1.90 14.96
C LEU A 97 3.68 -2.15 13.44
N SER A 98 4.59 -1.45 12.77
CA SER A 98 4.81 -1.64 11.34
C SER A 98 5.63 -2.90 11.03
N GLN A 99 5.36 -3.51 9.88
CA GLN A 99 6.17 -4.58 9.32
C GLN A 99 6.78 -4.13 7.99
N GLU A 100 8.00 -4.60 7.71
CA GLU A 100 8.71 -4.30 6.48
C GLU A 100 8.92 -5.56 5.64
N ALA A 101 8.82 -5.40 4.32
CA ALA A 101 9.11 -6.45 3.36
C ALA A 101 9.87 -5.87 2.16
N ASP A 102 10.95 -6.54 1.78
CA ASP A 102 11.74 -6.16 0.61
C ASP A 102 11.24 -6.91 -0.63
N ILE A 103 11.01 -6.15 -1.70
CA ILE A 103 10.52 -6.68 -2.97
C ILE A 103 11.43 -6.22 -4.09
N ARG A 104 11.97 -7.18 -4.84
CA ARG A 104 12.73 -6.86 -6.06
C ARG A 104 11.77 -6.75 -7.24
N LEU A 105 11.85 -5.64 -7.96
CA LEU A 105 11.06 -5.40 -9.17
C LEU A 105 11.94 -5.71 -10.39
N MET A 106 12.11 -6.99 -10.68
CA MET A 106 12.89 -7.43 -11.83
C MET A 106 12.03 -7.59 -13.07
N SER A 107 12.62 -7.33 -14.24
CA SER A 107 12.03 -7.67 -15.54
C SER A 107 11.89 -9.19 -15.74
N GLU A 108 12.74 -9.99 -15.10
CA GLU A 108 12.67 -11.46 -15.07
C GLU A 108 12.62 -11.95 -13.62
N THR A 109 11.63 -12.77 -13.27
CA THR A 109 11.55 -13.39 -11.92
C THR A 109 12.74 -14.30 -11.63
N HIS A 110 13.19 -15.05 -12.64
CA HIS A 110 14.40 -15.88 -12.63
C HIS A 110 15.16 -15.65 -13.95
N PRO A 111 16.29 -14.92 -13.93
CA PRO A 111 17.01 -14.52 -15.15
C PRO A 111 17.33 -15.69 -16.07
N GLY A 112 16.94 -15.58 -17.34
CA GLY A 112 17.18 -16.61 -18.36
C GLY A 112 16.40 -17.93 -18.16
N GLN A 113 15.52 -18.01 -17.16
CA GLN A 113 14.75 -19.22 -16.86
C GLN A 113 13.24 -18.97 -16.92
N MET A 114 12.73 -17.98 -16.20
CA MET A 114 11.30 -17.75 -16.07
C MET A 114 10.97 -16.31 -15.70
N ASN A 115 9.88 -15.81 -16.25
CA ASN A 115 9.28 -14.56 -15.82
C ASN A 115 7.81 -14.75 -15.44
N VAL A 116 7.46 -14.37 -14.20
CA VAL A 116 6.10 -14.36 -13.68
C VAL A 116 5.57 -12.93 -13.78
N ALA A 117 4.61 -12.73 -14.68
CA ALA A 117 3.94 -11.46 -14.87
C ALA A 117 2.45 -11.60 -14.55
N PHE A 118 1.85 -10.54 -14.01
CA PHE A 118 0.41 -10.45 -13.84
C PHE A 118 -0.20 -9.72 -15.03
N THR A 119 -1.21 -10.32 -15.65
CA THR A 119 -2.06 -9.64 -16.63
C THR A 119 -3.32 -9.14 -15.92
N ARG A 120 -3.81 -7.94 -16.27
CA ARG A 120 -5.14 -7.51 -15.81
C ARG A 120 -6.18 -8.25 -16.63
N GLY A 121 -6.95 -9.13 -16.01
CA GLY A 121 -8.19 -9.62 -16.60
C GLY A 121 -9.23 -8.51 -16.62
N PHE A 122 -9.57 -7.99 -17.80
CA PHE A 122 -10.78 -7.19 -17.97
C PHE A 122 -11.98 -8.14 -17.99
N VAL A 123 -12.70 -8.23 -16.88
CA VAL A 123 -14.05 -8.84 -16.88
C VAL A 123 -15.04 -7.69 -17.02
N SER A 124 -15.46 -7.42 -18.26
CA SER A 124 -16.62 -6.57 -18.53
C SER A 124 -17.87 -7.35 -18.16
N SER A 125 -18.45 -7.08 -16.98
CA SER A 125 -19.88 -7.35 -16.80
C SER A 125 -20.61 -6.19 -17.47
N GLN A 126 -21.32 -6.48 -18.57
CA GLN A 126 -22.51 -5.71 -18.92
C GLN A 126 -23.60 -5.97 -17.88
#